data_AF-A0AA36D9F3-F1
#
_entry.id   AF-A0AA36D9F3-F1
#
_cell.length_a   1.000
_cell.length_b   1.000
_cell.length_c   1.000
_cell.angle_alpha   90.00
_cell.angle_beta   90.00
_cell.angle_gamma   90.00
#
_symmetry.space_group_name_H-M   'P 1'
#
loop_
_entity.id
_entity.type
_entity.pdbx_description
1 polymer ?
#
loop_
_entity_poly.entity_id
_entity_poly.type
_entity_poly.pdbx_seq_one_letter_code
_entity_poly.pdbx_strand_id
1 'polypeptide(L)'
;MRQATLFLTAIFAAFWNYSAATFQTGNLSATMPCCLESLGISTCARLKKRGLWFYHKCHEDADFAIIQCCHTCKTNVPELGAKLFAKSTKSIQCFDRHGPVFCNKFLQPDEMTGLSKCTGANASFGFRLCRRSCGFCEPDIYIKNRQDQQCPVIG
;
A
#
# COMPACT_ATOMS: atom_id res chain seq x y z
N MET A 1 -43.06 45.71 -37.29
CA MET A 1 -41.94 45.43 -38.22
C MET A 1 -40.69 45.33 -37.38
N ARG A 2 -40.30 44.11 -37.00
CA ARG A 2 -39.17 43.31 -37.56
C ARG A 2 -37.85 43.57 -36.80
N GLN A 3 -37.25 42.46 -36.33
CA GLN A 3 -35.85 42.26 -35.90
C GLN A 3 -35.54 42.67 -34.44
N ALA A 4 -34.90 41.88 -33.57
CA ALA A 4 -34.16 40.64 -33.73
C ALA A 4 -34.22 39.82 -32.43
N THR A 5 -34.86 38.65 -32.48
CA THR A 5 -34.81 37.64 -31.42
C THR A 5 -34.23 36.39 -32.06
N LEU A 6 -32.90 36.29 -32.11
CA LEU A 6 -32.14 35.08 -32.49
C LEU A 6 -30.64 35.43 -32.49
N PHE A 7 -29.99 35.37 -31.34
CA PHE A 7 -28.55 35.12 -31.26
C PHE A 7 -28.29 34.18 -30.07
N LEU A 8 -28.34 32.89 -30.41
CA LEU A 8 -27.38 31.86 -30.01
C LEU A 8 -27.16 31.60 -28.51
N THR A 9 -27.93 30.62 -28.03
CA THR A 9 -27.52 29.62 -27.03
C THR A 9 -26.16 29.02 -27.39
N ALA A 10 -25.06 29.58 -26.87
CA ALA A 10 -23.73 29.00 -27.08
C ALA A 10 -22.67 29.44 -26.05
N ILE A 11 -22.93 29.32 -24.75
CA ILE A 11 -21.86 29.07 -23.76
C ILE A 11 -22.38 28.08 -22.72
N PHE A 12 -22.63 26.86 -23.19
CA PHE A 12 -22.67 25.68 -22.34
C PHE A 12 -21.31 25.53 -21.66
N ALA A 13 -21.34 25.24 -20.36
CA ALA A 13 -20.31 24.51 -19.64
C ALA A 13 -18.86 24.98 -19.91
N ALA A 14 -18.42 26.03 -19.21
CA ALA A 14 -17.00 26.19 -18.92
C ALA A 14 -16.55 25.00 -18.07
N PHE A 15 -16.07 24.01 -18.79
CA PHE A 15 -15.55 22.72 -18.38
C PHE A 15 -14.80 22.79 -17.04
N TRP A 16 -15.42 22.20 -16.01
CA TRP A 16 -14.69 21.42 -15.02
C TRP A 16 -13.88 20.33 -15.74
N ASN A 17 -12.73 20.68 -16.28
CA ASN A 17 -11.68 19.74 -16.66
C ASN A 17 -10.70 19.62 -15.50
N TYR A 18 -11.18 19.19 -14.34
CA TYR A 18 -10.33 18.38 -13.48
C TYR A 18 -10.51 16.96 -13.96
N SER A 19 -9.59 16.53 -14.81
CA SER A 19 -9.40 15.12 -15.11
C SER A 19 -9.22 14.40 -13.78
N ALA A 20 -10.26 13.70 -13.33
CA ALA A 20 -10.06 12.59 -12.42
C ALA A 20 -9.14 11.64 -13.19
N ALA A 21 -7.84 11.69 -12.91
CA ALA A 21 -6.91 10.70 -13.41
C ALA A 21 -7.41 9.35 -12.89
N THR A 22 -8.16 8.65 -13.73
CA THR A 22 -8.49 7.25 -13.57
C THR A 22 -7.17 6.53 -13.67
N PHE A 23 -6.55 6.33 -12.51
CA PHE A 23 -5.37 5.51 -12.39
C PHE A 23 -5.75 4.13 -12.91
N GLN A 24 -5.22 3.76 -14.07
CA GLN A 24 -5.30 2.40 -14.55
C GLN A 24 -4.56 1.55 -13.52
N THR A 25 -5.32 0.89 -12.66
CA THR A 25 -4.86 -0.27 -11.91
C THR A 25 -4.60 -1.35 -12.96
N GLY A 26 -3.46 -1.27 -13.66
CA GLY A 26 -2.87 -2.45 -14.25
C GLY A 26 -2.83 -3.50 -13.14
N ASN A 27 -3.28 -4.71 -13.45
CA ASN A 27 -3.33 -5.87 -12.56
C ASN A 27 -1.95 -6.22 -11.98
N LEU A 28 -1.40 -5.37 -11.12
CA LEU A 28 -0.36 -5.71 -10.18
C LEU A 28 -1.07 -6.55 -9.12
N SER A 29 -1.11 -7.86 -9.35
CA SER A 29 -1.53 -8.83 -8.33
C SER A 29 -0.49 -8.77 -7.21
N ALA A 30 -0.66 -7.83 -6.29
CA ALA A 30 0.18 -7.74 -5.11
C ALA A 30 -0.04 -8.98 -4.26
N THR A 31 1.06 -9.61 -3.88
CA THR A 31 1.08 -10.58 -2.79
C THR A 31 1.25 -9.82 -1.49
N MET A 32 0.71 -10.32 -0.37
CA MET A 32 0.96 -9.68 0.93
C MET A 32 2.48 -9.54 1.18
N PRO A 33 2.99 -8.54 1.89
CA PRO A 33 4.42 -8.49 2.21
C PRO A 33 4.84 -9.67 3.11
N CYS A 34 6.10 -10.07 3.00
CA CYS A 34 6.69 -11.01 3.93
C CYS A 34 6.90 -10.40 5.32
N CYS A 35 6.84 -11.25 6.34
CA CYS A 35 7.28 -10.89 7.67
C CYS A 35 8.76 -10.50 7.64
N LEU A 36 9.06 -9.23 7.94
CA LEU A 36 10.42 -8.71 7.96
C LEU A 36 10.71 -8.01 9.29
N GLU A 37 11.95 -8.10 9.75
CA GLU A 37 12.44 -7.40 10.92
C GLU A 37 13.56 -6.43 10.54
N SER A 38 13.19 -5.39 9.80
CA SER A 38 14.16 -4.44 9.22
C SER A 38 14.90 -3.56 10.23
N LEU A 39 14.40 -3.42 11.47
CA LEU A 39 15.14 -2.74 12.54
C LEU A 39 16.15 -3.66 13.25
N GLY A 40 16.05 -4.98 13.03
CA GLY A 40 16.86 -6.01 13.67
C GLY A 40 16.36 -6.44 15.05
N ILE A 41 16.60 -7.72 15.37
CA ILE A 41 16.16 -8.40 16.60
C ILE A 41 16.57 -7.65 17.86
N SER A 42 17.81 -7.16 17.94
CA SER A 42 18.32 -6.45 19.11
C SER A 42 17.59 -5.11 19.34
N THR A 43 17.32 -4.35 18.28
CA THR A 43 16.56 -3.09 18.34
C THR A 43 15.13 -3.35 18.76
N CYS A 44 14.46 -4.33 18.16
CA CYS A 44 13.09 -4.69 18.48
C CYS A 44 12.96 -5.25 19.91
N ALA A 45 13.93 -6.04 20.38
CA ALA A 45 13.98 -6.51 21.77
C ALA A 45 14.14 -5.36 22.78
N ARG A 46 14.89 -4.30 22.43
CA ARG A 46 14.97 -3.08 23.24
C ARG A 46 13.65 -2.31 23.22
N LEU A 47 13.03 -2.16 22.06
CA LEU A 47 11.72 -1.48 21.93
C LEU A 47 10.62 -2.22 22.69
N LYS A 48 10.67 -3.56 22.74
CA LYS A 48 9.73 -4.40 23.51
C LYS A 48 9.70 -4.05 25.00
N LYS A 49 10.80 -3.55 25.56
CA LYS A 49 10.86 -3.09 26.96
C LYS A 49 9.99 -1.85 27.22
N ARG A 50 9.46 -1.18 26.19
CA ARG A 50 8.47 -0.09 26.31
C ARG A 50 7.05 -0.57 26.60
N GLY A 51 6.83 -1.88 26.78
CA GLY A 51 5.57 -2.45 27.25
C GLY A 51 4.39 -2.14 26.34
N LEU A 52 3.40 -1.43 26.86
CA LEU A 52 2.14 -1.13 26.17
C LEU A 52 2.31 -0.45 24.81
N TRP A 53 3.26 0.50 24.70
CA TRP A 53 3.51 1.19 23.43
C TRP A 53 3.95 0.22 22.34
N PHE A 54 4.83 -0.72 22.67
CA PHE A 54 5.31 -1.71 21.72
C PHE A 54 4.19 -2.66 21.30
N TYR A 55 3.40 -3.13 22.27
CA TYR A 55 2.26 -4.00 22.02
C TYR A 55 1.23 -3.33 21.10
N HIS A 56 0.88 -2.07 21.38
CA HIS A 56 -0.01 -1.29 20.52
C HIS A 56 0.53 -1.17 19.09
N LYS A 57 1.84 -0.93 18.94
CA LYS A 57 2.46 -0.89 17.62
C LYS A 57 2.42 -2.24 16.89
N CYS A 58 2.56 -3.36 17.59
CA CYS A 58 2.42 -4.69 16.99
C CYS A 58 1.00 -5.00 16.48
N HIS A 59 -0.04 -4.30 16.96
CA HIS A 59 -1.43 -4.61 16.62
C HIS A 59 -2.12 -3.58 15.74
N GLU A 60 -1.60 -2.35 15.67
CA GLU A 60 -2.28 -1.25 14.99
C GLU A 60 -1.44 -0.54 13.93
N ASP A 61 -0.13 -0.82 13.86
CA ASP A 61 0.79 -0.16 12.93
C ASP A 61 1.35 -1.20 11.95
N ALA A 62 0.88 -1.14 10.70
CA ALA A 62 1.22 -2.14 9.69
C ALA A 62 2.73 -2.13 9.35
N ASP A 63 3.35 -0.95 9.30
CA ASP A 63 4.79 -0.84 9.06
C ASP A 63 5.58 -1.43 10.22
N PHE A 64 5.17 -1.11 11.45
CA PHE A 64 5.87 -1.61 12.63
C PHE A 64 5.77 -3.14 12.74
N ALA A 65 4.55 -3.65 12.67
CA ALA A 65 4.24 -5.03 12.96
C ALA A 65 4.63 -6.00 11.84
N ILE A 66 4.66 -5.57 10.57
CA ILE A 66 4.93 -6.46 9.43
C ILE A 66 6.35 -6.28 8.89
N ILE A 67 6.91 -5.07 8.96
CA ILE A 67 8.19 -4.74 8.30
C ILE A 67 9.33 -4.43 9.28
N GLN A 68 9.04 -3.79 10.41
CA GLN A 68 10.09 -3.31 11.32
C GLN A 68 10.47 -4.32 12.40
N CYS A 69 9.47 -4.91 13.07
CA CYS A 69 9.67 -5.79 14.22
C CYS A 69 8.80 -7.05 14.16
N CYS A 70 8.58 -7.61 12.96
CA CYS A 70 7.60 -8.67 12.75
C CYS A 70 7.86 -9.93 13.59
N HIS A 71 9.10 -10.42 13.64
CA HIS A 71 9.45 -11.61 14.41
C HIS A 71 9.33 -11.35 15.92
N THR A 72 9.78 -10.19 16.40
CA THR A 72 9.69 -9.81 17.81
C THR A 72 8.24 -9.61 18.26
N CYS A 73 7.39 -9.05 17.39
CA CYS A 73 5.95 -8.94 17.58
C CYS A 73 5.23 -10.31 17.50
N LYS A 74 5.90 -11.33 16.95
CA LYS A 74 5.29 -12.62 16.59
C LYS A 74 4.07 -12.45 15.68
N THR A 75 4.18 -11.53 14.72
CA THR A 75 3.06 -11.15 13.86
C THR A 75 2.66 -12.30 12.93
N ASN A 76 1.39 -12.67 12.98
CA ASN A 76 0.74 -13.45 11.94
C ASN A 76 0.29 -12.49 10.82
N VAL A 77 1.11 -12.35 9.76
CA VAL A 77 0.88 -11.36 8.69
C VAL A 77 -0.47 -11.54 7.98
N PRO A 78 -0.90 -12.75 7.57
CA PRO A 78 -2.25 -12.97 7.03
C PRO A 78 -3.36 -12.44 7.94
N GLU A 79 -3.31 -12.77 9.23
CA GLU A 79 -4.37 -12.41 10.18
C GLU A 79 -4.37 -10.91 10.47
N LEU A 80 -3.19 -10.34 10.78
CA LEU A 80 -3.07 -8.92 11.07
C LEU A 80 -3.39 -8.07 9.83
N GLY A 81 -2.92 -8.46 8.66
CA GLY A 81 -3.20 -7.77 7.40
C GLY A 81 -4.70 -7.76 7.08
N ALA A 82 -5.36 -8.93 7.16
CA ALA A 82 -6.81 -9.01 6.97
C ALA A 82 -7.58 -8.10 7.95
N LYS A 83 -7.12 -8.00 9.20
CA LYS A 83 -7.69 -7.09 10.21
C LYS A 83 -7.45 -5.62 9.87
N LEU A 84 -6.20 -5.22 9.63
CA LEU A 84 -5.82 -3.83 9.39
C LEU A 84 -6.40 -3.29 8.08
N PHE A 85 -6.57 -4.15 7.08
CA PHE A 85 -7.05 -3.80 5.74
C PHE A 85 -8.48 -4.26 5.46
N ALA A 86 -9.26 -4.62 6.49
CA ALA A 86 -10.66 -5.03 6.34
C ALA A 86 -11.54 -3.99 5.62
N LYS A 87 -11.19 -2.70 5.70
CA LYS A 87 -11.88 -1.59 5.01
C LYS A 87 -11.24 -1.23 3.65
N SER A 88 -10.35 -2.08 3.14
CA SER A 88 -9.56 -1.87 1.93
C SER A 88 -8.95 -0.45 1.88
N THR A 89 -9.15 0.29 0.80
CA THR A 89 -8.67 1.66 0.56
C THR A 89 -9.14 2.70 1.59
N LYS A 90 -10.15 2.39 2.41
CA LYS A 90 -10.62 3.25 3.51
C LYS A 90 -9.92 2.98 4.84
N SER A 91 -9.02 2.00 4.91
CA SER A 91 -8.21 1.77 6.10
C SER A 91 -7.26 2.95 6.33
N ILE A 92 -7.09 3.36 7.59
CA ILE A 92 -6.06 4.35 7.97
C ILE A 92 -4.64 3.84 7.69
N GLN A 93 -4.47 2.53 7.58
CA GLN A 93 -3.20 1.91 7.20
C GLN A 93 -3.02 1.91 5.68
N CYS A 94 -4.02 2.24 4.86
CA CYS A 94 -3.93 2.25 3.41
C CYS A 94 -3.51 3.63 2.86
N PHE A 95 -2.20 3.87 2.77
CA PHE A 95 -1.67 5.11 2.21
C PHE A 95 -0.30 4.90 1.57
N ASP A 96 0.03 5.78 0.63
CA ASP A 96 1.37 5.90 0.10
C ASP A 96 2.17 6.88 0.95
N ARG A 97 3.27 6.42 1.55
CA ARG A 97 4.11 7.22 2.45
C ARG A 97 4.67 8.47 1.77
N HIS A 98 5.01 8.37 0.49
CA HIS A 98 5.54 9.47 -0.31
C HIS A 98 4.50 10.10 -1.26
N GLY A 99 3.24 9.70 -1.14
CA GLY A 99 2.15 10.17 -1.98
C GLY A 99 2.15 9.59 -3.40
N PRO A 100 1.08 9.86 -4.15
CA PRO A 100 0.81 9.20 -5.44
C PRO A 100 1.81 9.63 -6.53
N VAL A 101 2.28 10.88 -6.53
CA VAL A 101 3.23 11.37 -7.54
C VAL A 101 4.55 10.62 -7.49
N PHE A 102 5.08 10.39 -6.28
CA PHE A 102 6.28 9.58 -6.09
C PHE A 102 6.00 8.13 -6.50
N CYS A 103 4.89 7.56 -6.04
CA CYS A 103 4.58 6.17 -6.29
C CYS A 103 4.36 5.85 -7.77
N ASN A 104 3.75 6.76 -8.54
CA ASN A 104 3.59 6.60 -9.98
C ASN A 104 4.93 6.47 -10.71
N LYS A 105 5.97 7.19 -10.25
CA LYS A 105 7.33 7.10 -10.80
C LYS A 105 8.05 5.86 -10.26
N PHE A 106 7.92 5.63 -8.96
CA PHE A 106 8.56 4.51 -8.28
C PHE A 106 8.11 3.16 -8.84
N LEU A 107 6.83 3.02 -9.18
CA LEU A 107 6.26 1.78 -9.71
C LEU A 107 6.50 1.57 -11.20
N GLN A 108 7.15 2.51 -11.89
CA GLN A 108 7.64 2.21 -13.22
C GLN A 108 8.61 1.02 -13.13
N PRO A 109 8.48 0.04 -14.04
CA PRO A 109 9.37 -1.12 -14.07
C PRO A 109 10.81 -0.63 -14.06
N ASP A 110 11.64 -1.27 -13.25
CA ASP A 110 13.07 -1.06 -13.36
C ASP A 110 13.51 -1.55 -14.76
N GLU A 111 14.03 -0.64 -15.59
CA GLU A 111 14.42 -0.94 -16.97
C GLU A 111 15.48 -2.05 -17.06
N MET A 112 16.26 -2.27 -16.00
CA MET A 112 17.35 -3.25 -15.99
C MET A 112 16.93 -4.63 -15.49
N THR A 113 15.95 -4.72 -14.59
CA THR A 113 15.55 -6.00 -13.97
C THR A 113 14.13 -6.43 -14.30
N GLY A 114 13.26 -5.50 -14.73
CA GLY A 114 11.83 -5.75 -14.96
C GLY A 114 11.06 -6.18 -13.70
N LEU A 115 11.69 -6.15 -12.52
CA LEU A 115 11.11 -6.67 -11.29
C LEU A 115 10.08 -5.70 -10.72
N SER A 116 8.88 -6.20 -10.44
CA SER A 116 7.87 -5.44 -9.73
C SER A 116 8.32 -5.19 -8.29
N LYS A 117 8.16 -3.94 -7.85
CA LYS A 117 8.46 -3.52 -6.47
C LYS A 117 7.32 -3.85 -5.50
N CYS A 118 6.21 -4.39 -6.01
CA CYS A 118 5.02 -4.74 -5.23
C CYS A 118 4.87 -6.27 -5.02
N THR A 119 5.80 -7.09 -5.50
CA THR A 119 5.71 -8.56 -5.41
C THR A 119 7.02 -9.19 -4.97
N GLY A 120 6.95 -10.47 -4.56
CA GLY A 120 8.12 -11.28 -4.20
C GLY A 120 8.98 -10.69 -3.08
N ALA A 121 10.30 -10.77 -3.23
CA ALA A 121 11.27 -10.26 -2.26
C ALA A 121 11.20 -8.74 -2.04
N ASN A 122 10.74 -7.99 -3.06
CA ASN A 122 10.67 -6.53 -3.01
C ASN A 122 9.36 -6.01 -2.41
N ALA A 123 8.38 -6.89 -2.18
CA ALA A 123 7.06 -6.52 -1.68
C ALA A 123 7.13 -5.72 -0.37
N SER A 124 8.08 -6.05 0.53
CA SER A 124 8.28 -5.31 1.79
C SER A 124 8.65 -3.85 1.59
N PHE A 125 9.40 -3.53 0.53
CA PHE A 125 9.80 -2.16 0.21
C PHE A 125 8.65 -1.38 -0.44
N GLY A 126 7.96 -1.99 -1.42
CA GLY A 126 6.73 -1.44 -1.98
C GLY A 126 5.67 -1.18 -0.91
N PHE A 127 5.50 -2.10 0.03
CA PHE A 127 4.54 -2.00 1.13
C PHE A 127 4.80 -0.79 2.04
N ARG A 128 6.07 -0.46 2.28
CA ARG A 128 6.45 0.67 3.14
C ARG A 128 6.32 2.02 2.45
N LEU A 129 6.58 2.07 1.14
CA LEU A 129 6.64 3.32 0.38
C LEU A 129 5.33 3.66 -0.33
N CYS A 130 4.74 2.67 -0.99
CA CYS A 130 3.67 2.84 -1.97
C CYS A 130 2.54 1.83 -1.73
N ARG A 131 2.16 1.66 -0.46
CA ARG A 131 1.22 0.61 -0.03
C ARG A 131 -0.08 0.59 -0.83
N ARG A 132 -0.66 1.77 -1.04
CA ARG A 132 -1.94 1.94 -1.73
C ARG A 132 -1.75 1.76 -3.22
N SER A 133 -0.75 2.41 -3.80
CA SER A 133 -0.46 2.32 -5.24
C SER A 133 -0.09 0.90 -5.66
N CYS A 134 0.54 0.12 -4.78
CA CYS A 134 0.84 -1.29 -5.02
C CYS A 134 -0.36 -2.22 -4.83
N GLY A 135 -1.49 -1.78 -4.28
CA GLY A 135 -2.65 -2.64 -4.04
C GLY A 135 -2.56 -3.52 -2.80
N PHE A 136 -1.61 -3.28 -1.88
CA PHE A 136 -1.49 -4.05 -0.64
C PHE A 136 -2.64 -3.83 0.36
N CYS A 137 -3.56 -2.92 0.05
CA CYS A 137 -4.71 -2.64 0.89
C CYS A 137 -5.86 -3.62 0.67
N GLU A 138 -5.81 -4.50 -0.34
CA GLU A 138 -6.92 -5.41 -0.57
C GLU A 138 -6.91 -6.56 0.45
N PRO A 139 -7.98 -6.77 1.23
CA PRO A 139 -8.01 -7.81 2.26
C PRO A 139 -7.85 -9.23 1.68
N ASP A 140 -8.28 -9.42 0.44
CA ASP A 140 -8.21 -10.69 -0.28
C ASP A 140 -6.79 -11.25 -0.38
N ILE A 141 -5.76 -10.39 -0.49
CA ILE A 141 -4.37 -10.84 -0.61
C ILE A 141 -3.85 -11.46 0.69
N TYR A 142 -4.50 -11.19 1.82
CA TYR A 142 -4.19 -11.74 3.13
C TYR A 142 -5.03 -12.98 3.48
N ILE A 143 -6.23 -13.09 2.90
CA ILE A 143 -7.14 -14.23 3.11
C ILE A 143 -6.75 -15.42 2.23
N LYS A 144 -6.41 -15.14 0.96
CA LYS A 144 -6.18 -16.17 -0.07
C LYS A 144 -4.75 -16.74 -0.07
N ASN A 145 -3.74 -15.94 0.28
CA ASN A 145 -2.32 -16.34 0.22
C ASN A 145 -1.79 -17.07 1.47
N ARG A 146 -2.60 -17.90 2.14
CA ARG A 146 -2.18 -18.57 3.39
C ARG A 146 -1.07 -19.63 3.23
N GLN A 147 -0.75 -20.09 2.01
CA GLN A 147 0.12 -21.26 1.81
C GLN A 147 1.31 -21.10 0.86
N ASP A 148 1.37 -20.10 -0.03
CA ASP A 148 2.38 -20.09 -1.11
C ASP A 148 3.43 -18.97 -1.05
N GLN A 149 3.51 -18.23 0.06
CA GLN A 149 4.50 -17.16 0.14
C GLN A 149 5.84 -17.69 0.65
N GLN A 150 6.66 -18.18 -0.28
CA GLN A 150 8.09 -18.43 -0.04
C GLN A 150 8.77 -17.08 0.23
N CYS A 151 8.73 -16.64 1.48
CA CYS A 151 9.53 -15.52 1.92
C CYS A 151 11.00 -15.92 1.81
N PRO A 152 11.86 -15.10 1.16
CA PRO A 152 13.27 -15.42 1.10
C PRO A 152 13.79 -15.52 2.53
N VAL A 153 14.37 -16.68 2.86
CA VAL A 153 15.07 -16.87 4.14
C VAL A 153 16.34 -16.03 4.01
N ILE A 154 16.32 -14.84 4.59
CA ILE A 154 17.50 -13.98 4.64
C ILE A 154 18.40 -14.60 5.70
N GLY A 155 19.43 -15.32 5.26
CA GLY A 155 20.44 -15.95 6.10
C GLY A 155 21.37 -14.94 6.76
#